data_AF-A0A259SW14-F1
#
_entry.id   AF-A0A259SW14-F1
#
_cell.length_a   1.000
_cell.length_b   1.000
_cell.length_c   1.000
_cell.angle_alpha   90.00
_cell.angle_beta   90.00
_cell.angle_gamma   90.00
#
_symmetry.space_group_name_H-M   'P 1'
#
loop_
_entity.id
_entity.type
_entity.pdbx_description
1 polymer ?
#
loop_
_entity_poly.entity_id
_entity_poly.type
_entity_poly.pdbx_seq_one_letter_code
_entity_poly.pdbx_strand_id
1 'polypeptide(L)'
;MVTEYGTPASSLQNSGFLGAGGEGRARAGSVGEQKVAGILRTALRHSPATLLHDLRIPDARGANIDHAVISGRTVTLVDAKNWVGGTYWTLGGRTRRGLTATPHVDKRTLPLAVAKLDRLFLSRGVTVKFTMPLIAVISSNGVPLRFMFARAQEARLIPAERLAHQSFGRKPADPAIV
;
A
#
# COMPACT_ATOMS: atom_id res chain seq x y z
N MET A 1 22.18 3.12 -0.24
CA MET A 1 21.26 2.61 0.80
C MET A 1 19.97 3.39 0.65
N VAL A 2 18.83 2.74 0.90
CA VAL A 2 17.53 3.42 0.93
C VAL A 2 17.49 4.39 2.10
N THR A 3 16.94 5.59 1.88
CA THR A 3 16.60 6.51 2.97
C THR A 3 15.21 6.17 3.48
N GLU A 4 15.02 6.01 4.79
CA GLU A 4 13.75 5.56 5.36
C GLU A 4 13.23 6.56 6.41
N TYR A 5 11.94 6.91 6.33
CA TYR A 5 11.27 7.81 7.28
C TYR A 5 9.94 7.23 7.77
N GLY A 6 9.59 7.55 9.02
CA GLY A 6 8.37 7.09 9.67
C GLY A 6 8.50 5.67 10.24
N THR A 7 7.42 5.20 10.87
CA THR A 7 7.35 3.86 11.48
C THR A 7 6.18 3.10 10.86
N PRO A 8 6.40 1.90 10.30
CA PRO A 8 5.31 1.06 9.79
C PRO A 8 4.25 0.82 10.87
N ALA A 9 2.97 0.94 10.50
CA ALA A 9 1.82 0.71 11.36
C ALA A 9 1.72 1.56 12.63
N SER A 10 2.35 2.74 12.70
CA SER A 10 2.25 3.59 13.91
C SER A 10 0.81 4.03 14.22
N SER A 11 0.00 4.29 13.21
CA SER A 11 -1.41 4.67 13.36
C SER A 11 -2.29 3.54 13.89
N LEU A 12 -1.97 2.28 13.55
CA LEU A 12 -2.66 1.10 14.07
C LEU A 12 -2.23 0.72 15.49
N GLN A 13 -1.06 1.15 15.93
CA GLN A 13 -0.59 0.91 17.31
C GLN A 13 -1.22 1.89 18.31
N ASN A 14 -1.56 3.09 17.86
CA ASN A 14 -2.20 4.11 18.69
C ASN A 14 -3.74 4.01 18.71
N SER A 15 -4.33 2.98 18.09
CA SER A 15 -5.78 2.78 18.06
C SER A 15 -6.33 2.13 19.33
N GLY A 16 -5.88 2.59 20.51
CA GLY A 16 -6.29 2.09 21.84
C GLY A 16 -7.76 2.34 22.22
N PHE A 17 -8.61 2.72 21.26
CA PHE A 17 -10.03 3.02 21.42
C PHE A 17 -10.95 2.05 20.66
N LEU A 18 -10.38 1.05 20.00
CA LEU A 18 -11.17 0.06 19.26
C LEU A 18 -11.63 -1.02 20.25
N GLY A 19 -12.93 -1.25 20.39
CA GLY A 19 -13.47 -2.31 21.27
C GLY A 19 -12.92 -3.71 20.96
N ALA A 20 -13.23 -4.71 21.79
CA ALA A 20 -12.58 -6.04 21.82
C ALA A 20 -12.40 -6.78 20.46
N GLY A 21 -13.26 -6.54 19.45
CA GLY A 21 -13.10 -7.10 18.10
C GLY A 21 -12.23 -6.29 17.13
N GLY A 22 -11.96 -5.03 17.45
CA GLY A 22 -11.15 -4.10 16.67
C GLY A 22 -9.67 -4.16 16.99
N GLU A 23 -9.28 -4.45 18.24
CA GLU A 23 -7.88 -4.64 18.63
C GLU A 23 -7.23 -5.82 17.89
N GLY A 24 -7.92 -6.95 17.80
CA GLY A 24 -7.43 -8.13 17.06
C GLY A 24 -7.23 -7.84 15.57
N ARG A 25 -8.13 -7.07 14.96
CA ARG A 25 -8.02 -6.64 13.56
C ARG A 25 -6.91 -5.62 13.35
N ALA A 26 -6.76 -4.65 14.25
CA ALA A 26 -5.69 -3.65 14.22
C ALA A 26 -4.31 -4.31 14.39
N ARG A 27 -4.19 -5.26 15.33
CA ARG A 27 -2.96 -6.04 15.53
C ARG A 27 -2.62 -6.89 14.32
N ALA A 28 -3.60 -7.60 13.74
CA ALA A 28 -3.39 -8.36 12.52
C ALA A 28 -2.94 -7.44 11.37
N GLY A 29 -3.60 -6.30 11.19
CA GLY A 29 -3.23 -5.25 10.23
C GLY A 29 -1.78 -4.79 10.41
N SER A 30 -1.41 -4.42 11.63
CA SER A 30 -0.06 -3.96 11.99
C SER A 30 1.03 -4.99 11.68
N VAL A 31 0.79 -6.27 11.99
CA VAL A 31 1.71 -7.36 11.62
C VAL A 31 1.86 -7.48 10.10
N GLY A 32 0.78 -7.29 9.35
CA GLY A 32 0.81 -7.29 7.89
C GLY A 32 1.65 -6.14 7.32
N GLU A 33 1.38 -4.92 7.78
CA GLU A 33 2.13 -3.72 7.39
C GLU A 33 3.63 -3.83 7.71
N GLN A 34 3.99 -4.32 8.90
CA GLN A 34 5.39 -4.52 9.28
C GLN A 34 6.09 -5.55 8.37
N LYS A 35 5.40 -6.63 7.98
CA LYS A 35 5.93 -7.62 7.04
C LYS A 35 6.15 -7.01 5.65
N VAL A 36 5.18 -6.22 5.15
CA VAL A 36 5.33 -5.51 3.86
C VAL A 36 6.51 -4.54 3.92
N ALA A 37 6.65 -3.75 4.99
CA ALA A 37 7.79 -2.87 5.19
C ALA A 37 9.12 -3.64 5.16
N GLY A 38 9.21 -4.80 5.81
CA GLY A 38 10.38 -5.67 5.73
C GLY A 38 10.72 -6.10 4.30
N ILE A 39 9.73 -6.52 3.52
CA ILE A 39 9.93 -6.90 2.11
C ILE A 39 10.38 -5.70 1.27
N LEU A 40 9.80 -4.52 1.49
CA LEU A 40 10.21 -3.28 0.81
C LEU A 40 11.66 -2.90 1.14
N ARG A 41 12.08 -3.00 2.41
CA ARG A 41 13.47 -2.76 2.82
C ARG A 41 14.43 -3.72 2.11
N THR A 42 14.08 -5.01 2.01
CA THR A 42 14.87 -5.98 1.24
C THR A 42 14.94 -5.60 -0.24
N ALA A 43 13.80 -5.28 -0.86
CA ALA A 43 13.72 -4.88 -2.27
C ALA A 43 14.54 -3.61 -2.57
N LEU A 44 14.59 -2.68 -1.61
CA LEU A 44 15.22 -1.37 -1.74
C LEU A 44 16.63 -1.31 -1.16
N ARG A 45 17.19 -2.40 -0.64
CA ARG A 45 18.49 -2.41 0.07
C ARG A 45 19.61 -1.67 -0.68
N HIS A 46 19.64 -1.83 -2.00
CA HIS A 46 20.64 -1.21 -2.90
C HIS A 46 20.10 -0.04 -3.71
N SER A 47 18.86 0.40 -3.45
CA SER A 47 18.25 1.54 -4.11
C SER A 47 18.67 2.86 -3.44
N PRO A 48 18.82 3.96 -4.20
CA PRO A 48 18.91 5.31 -3.64
C PRO A 48 17.53 5.95 -3.39
N ALA A 49 16.43 5.23 -3.63
CA ALA A 49 15.09 5.72 -3.37
C ALA A 49 14.85 6.04 -1.89
N THR A 50 13.80 6.81 -1.61
CA THR A 50 13.29 7.04 -0.25
C THR A 50 12.04 6.18 -0.01
N LEU A 51 11.98 5.53 1.15
CA LEU A 51 10.84 4.78 1.65
C LEU A 51 10.19 5.55 2.80
N LEU A 52 8.89 5.84 2.67
CA LEU A 52 8.09 6.50 3.69
C LEU A 52 7.04 5.55 4.25
N HIS A 53 6.72 5.70 5.53
CA HIS A 53 5.75 4.87 6.24
C HIS A 53 4.64 5.70 6.90
N ASP A 54 3.43 5.14 6.94
CA ASP A 54 2.25 5.66 7.66
C ASP A 54 1.95 7.13 7.33
N LEU A 55 1.77 7.40 6.04
CA LEU A 55 1.57 8.75 5.53
C LEU A 55 0.12 9.18 5.71
N ARG A 56 -0.09 10.31 6.38
CA ARG A 56 -1.41 10.93 6.47
C ARG A 56 -1.85 11.45 5.11
N ILE A 57 -3.07 11.09 4.71
CA ILE A 57 -3.67 11.66 3.50
C ILE A 57 -4.27 13.03 3.86
N PRO A 58 -3.93 14.11 3.13
CA PRO A 58 -4.52 15.42 3.34
C PRO A 58 -6.05 15.39 3.33
N ASP A 59 -6.66 16.12 4.26
CA ASP A 59 -8.12 16.25 4.41
C ASP A 59 -8.86 14.90 4.51
N ALA A 60 -8.19 13.84 4.95
CA ALA A 60 -8.79 12.55 5.20
C ALA A 60 -8.87 12.29 6.71
N ARG A 61 -10.07 12.04 7.23
CA ARG A 61 -10.26 11.70 8.65
C ARG A 61 -9.76 10.27 8.89
N GLY A 62 -8.55 10.15 9.43
CA GLY A 62 -7.97 8.89 9.91
C GLY A 62 -7.57 7.90 8.83
N ALA A 63 -7.49 8.31 7.56
CA ALA A 63 -7.01 7.46 6.47
C ALA A 63 -5.53 7.75 6.20
N ASN A 64 -4.72 6.70 6.21
CA ASN A 64 -3.30 6.76 5.93
C ASN A 64 -2.96 5.89 4.72
N ILE A 65 -1.80 6.15 4.13
CA ILE A 65 -1.15 5.28 3.17
C ILE A 65 -0.04 4.54 3.92
N ASP A 66 -0.08 3.21 3.88
CA ASP A 66 0.83 2.40 4.67
C ASP A 66 2.29 2.68 4.30
N HIS A 67 2.61 2.69 3.00
CA HIS A 67 3.96 3.01 2.51
C HIS A 67 3.97 3.81 1.20
N ALA A 68 5.01 4.60 0.98
CA ALA A 68 5.32 5.19 -0.32
C ALA A 68 6.80 5.03 -0.65
N VAL A 69 7.10 4.70 -1.90
CA VAL A 69 8.48 4.66 -2.42
C VAL A 69 8.66 5.79 -3.42
N ILE A 70 9.68 6.62 -3.21
CA ILE A 70 9.98 7.81 -3.99
C ILE A 70 11.33 7.65 -4.69
N SER A 71 11.35 7.74 -6.01
CA SER A 71 12.57 7.75 -6.81
C SER A 71 12.55 8.89 -7.82
N GLY A 72 13.48 9.84 -7.68
CA GLY A 72 13.38 11.14 -8.34
C GLY A 72 12.03 11.79 -8.00
N ARG A 73 11.26 12.13 -9.04
CA ARG A 73 9.90 12.67 -8.92
C ARG A 73 8.78 11.65 -9.12
N THR A 74 9.13 10.37 -9.07
CA THR A 74 8.17 9.27 -9.24
C THR A 74 7.80 8.68 -7.89
N VAL A 75 6.50 8.61 -7.60
CA VAL A 75 5.97 8.10 -6.33
C VAL A 75 5.16 6.83 -6.60
N THR A 76 5.45 5.77 -5.85
CA THR A 76 4.68 4.53 -5.85
C THR A 76 4.06 4.34 -4.48
N LEU A 77 2.73 4.42 -4.39
CA LEU A 77 2.00 4.13 -3.15
C LEU A 77 1.83 2.62 -3.00
N VAL A 78 2.01 2.11 -1.78
CA VAL A 78 1.85 0.71 -1.42
C VAL A 78 0.94 0.62 -0.20
N ASP A 79 -0.19 -0.05 -0.38
CA ASP A 79 -1.16 -0.37 0.67
C ASP A 79 -1.00 -1.83 1.04
N ALA A 80 -0.77 -2.12 2.32
CA ALA A 80 -0.65 -3.47 2.84
C ALA A 80 -2.04 -3.99 3.24
N LYS A 81 -2.33 -5.24 2.87
CA LYS A 81 -3.58 -5.91 3.24
C LYS A 81 -3.34 -7.35 3.64
N ASN A 82 -4.08 -7.79 4.65
CA ASN A 82 -4.15 -9.21 4.99
C ASN A 82 -5.45 -9.79 4.49
N TRP A 83 -5.39 -10.66 3.48
CA TRP A 83 -6.57 -11.32 2.93
C TRP A 83 -6.44 -12.83 3.03
N VAL A 84 -7.59 -13.51 3.04
CA VAL A 84 -7.62 -14.97 2.98
C VAL A 84 -7.07 -15.42 1.63
N GLY A 85 -6.13 -16.37 1.65
CA GLY A 85 -5.55 -16.94 0.44
C GLY A 85 -6.58 -17.62 -0.46
N GLY A 86 -6.21 -17.76 -1.73
CA GLY A 86 -7.04 -18.34 -2.79
C GLY A 86 -6.99 -17.55 -4.09
N THR A 87 -7.84 -17.97 -5.04
CA THR A 87 -7.95 -17.35 -6.37
C THR A 87 -9.01 -16.28 -6.37
N TYR A 88 -8.57 -15.05 -6.65
CA TYR A 88 -9.42 -13.88 -6.84
C TYR A 88 -9.62 -13.62 -8.33
N TRP A 89 -10.85 -13.27 -8.72
CA TRP A 89 -11.21 -12.93 -10.09
C TRP A 89 -12.36 -11.92 -10.12
N THR A 90 -12.41 -11.10 -11.17
CA THR A 90 -13.44 -10.06 -11.34
C THR A 90 -14.26 -10.32 -12.60
N LEU A 91 -15.59 -10.30 -12.47
CA LEU A 91 -16.53 -10.36 -13.60
C LEU A 91 -17.69 -9.39 -13.34
N GLY A 92 -18.07 -8.62 -14.36
CA GLY A 92 -19.16 -7.63 -14.22
C GLY A 92 -18.91 -6.58 -13.13
N GLY A 93 -17.64 -6.20 -12.90
CA GLY A 93 -17.25 -5.22 -11.89
C GLY A 93 -17.32 -5.71 -10.43
N ARG A 94 -17.52 -7.02 -10.22
CA ARG A 94 -17.55 -7.63 -8.87
C ARG A 94 -16.42 -8.62 -8.71
N THR A 95 -15.62 -8.43 -7.67
CA THR A 95 -14.54 -9.37 -7.36
C THR A 95 -15.01 -10.49 -6.43
N ARG A 96 -14.56 -11.71 -6.71
CA ARG A 96 -14.81 -12.91 -5.91
C ARG A 96 -13.50 -13.63 -5.60
N ARG A 97 -13.47 -14.35 -4.47
CA ARG A 97 -12.48 -15.37 -4.12
C ARG A 97 -13.13 -16.74 -4.23
N GLY A 98 -12.75 -17.53 -5.23
CA GLY A 98 -13.55 -18.70 -5.62
C GLY A 98 -14.98 -18.26 -5.94
N LEU A 99 -15.98 -18.78 -5.23
CA LEU A 99 -17.38 -18.35 -5.39
C LEU A 99 -17.80 -17.24 -4.42
N THR A 100 -16.97 -16.93 -3.41
CA THR A 100 -17.31 -15.97 -2.36
C THR A 100 -17.10 -14.53 -2.83
N ALA A 101 -18.08 -13.65 -2.65
CA ALA A 101 -17.96 -12.23 -2.96
C ALA A 101 -16.94 -11.53 -2.05
N THR A 102 -16.11 -10.65 -2.63
CA THR A 102 -15.07 -9.90 -1.91
C THR A 102 -15.14 -8.41 -2.23
N PRO A 103 -16.20 -7.70 -1.78
CA PRO A 103 -16.43 -6.29 -2.14
C PRO A 103 -15.35 -5.33 -1.63
N HIS A 104 -14.55 -5.76 -0.64
CA HIS A 104 -13.44 -4.97 -0.13
C HIS A 104 -12.34 -4.73 -1.18
N VAL A 105 -12.21 -5.63 -2.17
CA VAL A 105 -11.24 -5.51 -3.27
C VAL A 105 -11.62 -4.40 -4.24
N ASP A 106 -12.92 -4.13 -4.37
CA ASP A 106 -13.47 -3.19 -5.36
C ASP A 106 -13.48 -1.73 -4.86
N LYS A 107 -12.92 -1.44 -3.67
CA LYS A 107 -12.89 -0.10 -3.08
C LYS A 107 -11.89 0.82 -3.80
N ARG A 108 -12.23 2.12 -3.93
CA ARG A 108 -11.41 3.18 -4.56
C ARG A 108 -10.53 3.98 -3.59
N THR A 109 -10.00 3.37 -2.53
CA THR A 109 -9.28 4.12 -1.48
C THR A 109 -7.97 4.73 -1.99
N LEU A 110 -7.17 3.98 -2.76
CA LEU A 110 -5.87 4.44 -3.27
C LEU A 110 -5.96 5.51 -4.36
N PRO A 111 -6.83 5.41 -5.39
CA PRO A 111 -6.94 6.47 -6.40
C PRO A 111 -7.33 7.83 -5.79
N LEU A 112 -8.19 7.82 -4.78
CA LEU A 112 -8.54 9.03 -4.03
C LEU A 112 -7.33 9.60 -3.26
N ALA A 113 -6.50 8.73 -2.68
CA ALA A 113 -5.27 9.15 -2.02
C ALA A 113 -4.27 9.78 -3.00
N VAL A 114 -4.10 9.18 -4.18
CA VAL A 114 -3.27 9.74 -5.28
C VAL A 114 -3.77 11.13 -5.67
N ALA A 115 -5.06 11.28 -5.97
CA ALA A 115 -5.63 12.56 -6.40
C ALA A 115 -5.44 13.66 -5.35
N LYS A 116 -5.57 13.33 -4.06
CA LYS A 116 -5.36 14.27 -2.95
C LYS A 116 -3.89 14.68 -2.81
N LEU A 117 -2.97 13.72 -2.88
CA LEU A 117 -1.54 14.02 -2.83
C LEU A 117 -1.07 14.81 -4.04
N ASP A 118 -1.55 14.48 -5.24
CA ASP A 118 -1.24 15.21 -6.46
C ASP A 118 -1.68 16.67 -6.36
N ARG A 119 -2.91 16.93 -5.88
CA ARG A 119 -3.38 18.29 -5.61
C ARG A 119 -2.51 19.02 -4.58
N LEU A 120 -2.09 18.34 -3.51
CA LEU A 120 -1.20 18.93 -2.52
C LEU A 120 0.14 19.34 -3.14
N PHE A 121 0.80 18.44 -3.89
CA PHE A 121 2.07 18.76 -4.52
C PHE A 121 1.94 19.89 -5.55
N LEU A 122 0.88 19.89 -6.36
CA LEU A 122 0.60 20.98 -7.30
C LEU A 122 0.41 22.32 -6.58
N SER A 123 -0.30 22.35 -5.45
CA SER A 123 -0.47 23.58 -4.65
C SER A 123 0.86 24.14 -4.10
N ARG A 124 1.90 23.30 -4.02
CA ARG A 124 3.27 23.67 -3.62
C ARG A 124 4.20 23.94 -4.80
N GLY A 125 3.69 23.96 -6.04
CA GLY A 125 4.51 24.14 -7.24
C GLY A 125 5.36 22.92 -7.62
N VAL A 126 5.07 21.74 -7.06
CA VAL A 126 5.81 20.50 -7.29
C VAL A 126 4.96 19.55 -8.15
N THR A 127 5.43 19.23 -9.35
CA THR A 127 4.87 18.14 -10.16
C THR A 127 5.44 16.78 -9.73
N VAL A 128 4.58 15.79 -9.57
CA VAL A 128 4.94 14.42 -9.21
C VAL A 128 4.33 13.46 -10.23
N LYS A 129 5.05 12.37 -10.54
CA LYS A 129 4.50 11.26 -11.34
C LYS A 129 4.13 10.11 -10.42
N PHE A 130 2.84 9.85 -10.26
CA PHE A 130 2.40 8.62 -9.60
C PHE A 130 2.48 7.43 -10.56
N THR A 131 3.08 6.33 -10.10
CA THR A 131 2.91 5.04 -10.77
C THR A 131 1.57 4.42 -10.37
N MET A 132 1.18 3.32 -11.04
CA MET A 132 0.03 2.53 -10.63
C MET A 132 0.20 2.09 -9.16
N PRO A 133 -0.69 2.52 -8.23
CA PRO A 133 -0.61 2.14 -6.83
C PRO A 133 -0.65 0.62 -6.66
N LEU A 134 0.03 0.11 -5.64
CA LEU A 134 0.12 -1.32 -5.36
C LEU A 134 -0.69 -1.64 -4.11
N ILE A 135 -1.52 -2.67 -4.19
CA ILE A 135 -2.12 -3.29 -3.01
C ILE A 135 -1.34 -4.60 -2.80
N ALA A 136 -0.46 -4.58 -1.80
CA ALA A 136 0.40 -5.69 -1.42
C ALA A 136 -0.31 -6.57 -0.40
N VAL A 137 -0.65 -7.78 -0.82
CA VAL A 137 -1.51 -8.66 -0.04
C VAL A 137 -0.71 -9.79 0.57
N ILE A 138 -0.81 -9.94 1.89
CA ILE A 138 -0.30 -11.10 2.64
C ILE A 138 -1.45 -12.09 2.84
N SER A 139 -1.15 -13.37 2.63
CA SER A 139 -2.11 -14.44 2.89
C SER A 139 -2.27 -14.67 4.39
N SER A 140 -3.50 -14.56 4.90
CA SER A 140 -3.80 -14.73 6.31
C SER A 140 -3.94 -16.19 6.77
N ASN A 141 -3.97 -17.15 5.84
CA ASN A 141 -4.22 -18.56 6.13
C ASN A 141 -3.17 -19.50 5.50
N GLY A 142 -2.04 -18.96 5.02
CA GLY A 142 -0.97 -19.74 4.39
C GLY A 142 -1.26 -20.25 2.98
N VAL A 143 -2.49 -20.10 2.47
CA VAL A 143 -2.85 -20.48 1.10
C VAL A 143 -2.32 -19.41 0.12
N PRO A 144 -1.69 -19.77 -1.02
CA PRO A 144 -1.20 -18.80 -1.98
C PRO A 144 -2.28 -17.86 -2.53
N LEU A 145 -1.91 -16.60 -2.79
CA LEU A 145 -2.78 -15.60 -3.41
C LEU A 145 -2.61 -15.63 -4.94
N ARG A 146 -3.72 -15.78 -5.66
CA ARG A 146 -3.73 -15.74 -7.13
C ARG A 146 -4.74 -14.69 -7.60
N PHE A 147 -4.26 -13.61 -8.21
CA PHE A 147 -5.11 -12.55 -8.77
C PHE A 147 -5.30 -12.79 -10.27
N MET A 148 -6.28 -13.63 -10.63
CA MET A 148 -6.61 -13.96 -12.02
C MET A 148 -7.61 -12.95 -12.57
N PHE A 149 -7.13 -11.96 -13.32
CA PHE A 149 -7.96 -10.85 -13.81
C PHE A 149 -8.70 -10.08 -12.71
N ALA A 150 -8.35 -10.29 -11.44
CA ALA A 150 -8.87 -9.50 -10.35
C ALA A 150 -8.44 -8.04 -10.54
N ARG A 151 -9.42 -7.14 -10.53
CA ARG A 151 -9.19 -5.70 -10.72
C ARG A 151 -9.48 -4.98 -9.42
N ALA A 152 -8.43 -4.45 -8.80
CA ALA A 152 -8.62 -3.29 -7.94
C ALA A 152 -8.78 -2.07 -8.84
N GLN A 153 -9.69 -1.17 -8.47
CA GLN A 153 -9.98 -0.01 -9.30
C GLN A 153 -8.78 0.93 -9.29
N GLU A 154 -8.13 1.09 -10.46
CA GLU A 154 -6.94 1.95 -10.66
C GLU A 154 -5.79 1.65 -9.68
N ALA A 155 -5.67 0.40 -9.24
CA ALA A 155 -4.56 -0.11 -8.46
C ALA A 155 -4.23 -1.55 -8.89
N ARG A 156 -2.99 -1.98 -8.65
CA ARG A 156 -2.55 -3.33 -8.98
C ARG A 156 -2.49 -4.20 -7.73
N LEU A 157 -3.25 -5.28 -7.75
CA LEU A 157 -3.18 -6.34 -6.74
C LEU A 157 -1.93 -7.18 -6.95
N ILE A 158 -1.11 -7.32 -5.93
CA ILE A 158 0.06 -8.20 -5.95
C ILE A 158 0.16 -8.99 -4.65
N PRO A 159 0.58 -10.26 -4.69
CA PRO A 159 1.05 -10.94 -3.49
C PRO A 159 2.28 -10.18 -2.96
N ALA A 160 2.34 -9.94 -1.64
CA ALA A 160 3.36 -9.09 -1.04
C ALA A 160 4.79 -9.58 -1.34
N GLU A 161 5.01 -10.88 -1.44
CA GLU A 161 6.29 -11.49 -1.82
C GLU A 161 6.80 -11.01 -3.19
N ARG A 162 5.91 -10.60 -4.10
CA ARG A 162 6.30 -10.07 -5.41
C ARG A 162 6.88 -8.66 -5.34
N LEU A 163 6.72 -7.95 -4.22
CA LEU A 163 7.38 -6.66 -4.01
C LEU A 163 8.91 -6.78 -4.05
N ALA A 164 9.47 -7.94 -3.66
CA ALA A 164 10.90 -8.19 -3.69
C ALA A 164 11.51 -8.07 -5.11
N HIS A 165 10.68 -8.24 -6.14
CA HIS A 165 11.08 -8.16 -7.55
C HIS A 165 10.51 -6.92 -8.25
N GLN A 166 9.81 -6.05 -7.53
CA GLN A 166 9.23 -4.84 -8.08
C GLN A 166 10.32 -3.78 -8.26
N SER A 167 10.39 -3.17 -9.44
CA SER A 167 11.25 -2.01 -9.67
C SER A 167 10.56 -0.74 -9.17
N PHE A 168 11.27 0.04 -8.36
CA PHE A 168 10.82 1.32 -7.81
C PHE A 168 11.64 2.52 -8.34
N GLY A 169 12.43 2.30 -9.39
CA GLY A 169 13.37 3.30 -9.89
C GLY A 169 14.75 3.22 -9.23
N ARG A 170 15.69 4.02 -9.76
CA ARG A 170 17.12 4.02 -9.38
C ARG A 170 17.69 5.42 -9.15
N LYS A 171 16.82 6.42 -8.99
CA LYS A 171 17.20 7.81 -8.72
C LYS A 171 16.98 8.12 -7.24
N PRO A 172 17.85 8.92 -6.60
CA PRO A 172 17.56 9.55 -5.31
C PRO A 172 16.22 10.27 -5.34
N ALA A 173 15.48 10.27 -4.24
CA ALA A 173 14.25 11.03 -4.15
C ALA A 173 14.52 12.54 -4.29
N ASP A 174 13.61 13.25 -4.95
CA ASP A 174 13.66 14.70 -5.03
C ASP A 174 13.35 15.31 -3.64
N PRO A 175 14.24 16.15 -3.06
CA PRO A 175 14.00 16.76 -1.75
C PRO A 175 12.73 17.60 -1.66
N ALA A 176 12.17 18.05 -2.78
CA ALA A 176 10.90 18.79 -2.80
C ALA A 176 9.67 17.89 -2.54
N ILE A 177 9.83 16.56 -2.53
CA ILE A 177 8.73 15.58 -2.35
C ILE A 177 8.78 14.93 -0.98
N VAL A 178 9.97 14.77 -0.40
CA VAL A 178 10.22 14.08 0.88
C VAL A 178 9.91 14.99 2.06
#